data_AF-A0AAU0KCI1-F1
#
_entry.id   AF-A0AAU0KCI1-F1
#
_cell.length_a   1.000
_cell.length_b   1.000
_cell.length_c   1.000
_cell.angle_alpha   90.00
_cell.angle_beta   90.00
_cell.angle_gamma   90.00
#
_symmetry.space_group_name_H-M   'P 1'
#
loop_
_entity.id
_entity.type
_entity.pdbx_description
1 polymer ?
#
loop_
_entity_poly.entity_id
_entity_poly.type
_entity_poly.pdbx_seq_one_letter_code
_entity_poly.pdbx_strand_id
1 'polypeptide(L)'
;MKRTLLSFLGLSALCAMLAATANAASRDLPPFSEYKPAGENAPAANRAEPLVRAQWAKDVPAGISVCGEFVAGSSEPQAKILFSADRAVKDFKVLALAFESVDENGKVSFAVKELYRLDQLAPEHPLAVVTTFFGDLPNNGFSYVGEDGATRNFAVNVSGEDGSLVLTEF
;
A
#
# COMPACT_ATOMS: atom_id res chain seq x y z
N MET A 1 -17.40 72.93 -42.51
CA MET A 1 -16.00 72.71 -42.08
C MET A 1 -15.86 73.21 -40.65
N LYS A 2 -15.17 72.45 -39.78
CA LYS A 2 -15.08 72.52 -38.29
C LYS A 2 -15.99 71.46 -37.64
N ARG A 3 -15.60 70.69 -36.64
CA ARG A 3 -14.36 70.55 -35.86
C ARG A 3 -14.43 69.21 -35.11
N THR A 4 -13.24 68.74 -34.77
CA THR A 4 -12.83 67.57 -34.00
C THR A 4 -13.33 67.54 -32.55
N LEU A 5 -13.39 66.32 -31.99
CA LEU A 5 -13.06 65.92 -30.61
C LEU A 5 -14.04 66.25 -29.46
N LEU A 6 -14.43 65.21 -28.71
CA LEU A 6 -14.45 65.09 -27.22
C LEU A 6 -15.19 63.76 -26.90
N SER A 7 -14.49 62.68 -26.53
CA SER A 7 -14.23 62.25 -25.15
C SER A 7 -15.50 61.97 -24.33
N PHE A 8 -15.60 60.79 -23.72
CA PHE A 8 -15.61 60.60 -22.26
C PHE A 8 -15.87 59.12 -21.93
N LEU A 9 -14.94 58.54 -21.16
CA LEU A 9 -15.19 57.35 -20.34
C LEU A 9 -16.44 57.57 -19.47
N GLY A 10 -17.33 56.59 -19.44
CA GLY A 10 -18.51 56.58 -18.60
C GLY A 10 -18.83 55.15 -18.16
N LEU A 11 -18.81 54.95 -16.85
CA LEU A 11 -18.86 53.71 -16.11
C LEU A 11 -20.30 53.15 -16.00
N SER A 12 -20.39 51.83 -15.95
CA SER A 12 -21.42 51.02 -15.28
C SER A 12 -22.79 50.74 -15.93
N ALA A 13 -23.10 49.44 -15.87
CA ALA A 13 -24.40 48.86 -15.58
C ALA A 13 -25.48 48.88 -16.68
N LEU A 14 -25.52 47.81 -17.49
CA LEU A 14 -26.76 47.07 -17.65
C LEU A 14 -26.51 45.59 -17.99
N CYS A 15 -26.94 44.75 -17.06
CA CYS A 15 -27.14 43.31 -17.09
C CYS A 15 -27.14 42.64 -18.48
N ALA A 16 -26.19 41.74 -18.69
CA ALA A 16 -26.47 40.49 -19.40
C ALA A 16 -25.49 39.39 -18.95
N MET A 17 -26.08 38.31 -18.43
CA MET A 17 -25.50 36.98 -18.22
C MET A 17 -24.68 36.77 -16.93
N LEU A 18 -25.39 36.87 -15.81
CA LEU A 18 -25.13 36.05 -14.63
C LEU A 18 -26.09 34.84 -14.63
N ALA A 19 -25.59 33.72 -14.11
CA ALA A 19 -26.28 32.45 -13.81
C ALA A 19 -26.22 31.35 -14.89
N ALA A 20 -25.03 30.79 -15.10
CA ALA A 20 -24.95 29.34 -15.29
C ALA A 20 -25.23 28.70 -13.92
N THR A 21 -26.45 28.22 -13.75
CA THR A 21 -26.94 27.56 -12.54
C THR A 21 -26.10 26.32 -12.23
N ALA A 22 -25.42 26.32 -11.09
CA ALA A 22 -24.86 25.13 -10.49
C ALA A 22 -26.03 24.23 -10.03
N ASN A 23 -26.38 23.22 -10.83
CA ASN A 23 -27.23 22.13 -10.37
C ASN A 23 -26.35 21.09 -9.67
N ALA A 24 -26.00 21.34 -8.41
CA ALA A 24 -25.45 20.33 -7.53
C ALA A 24 -26.61 19.39 -7.15
N ALA A 25 -26.86 18.38 -7.98
CA ALA A 25 -27.71 17.27 -7.60
C ALA A 25 -27.05 16.58 -6.40
N SER A 26 -27.67 16.75 -5.23
CA SER A 26 -27.38 15.96 -4.03
C SER A 26 -27.57 14.49 -4.39
N ARG A 27 -26.47 13.76 -4.55
CA ARG A 27 -26.53 12.31 -4.72
C ARG A 27 -26.95 11.73 -3.39
N ASP A 28 -28.15 11.18 -3.35
CA ASP A 28 -28.70 10.45 -2.20
C ASP A 28 -27.80 9.22 -1.99
N LEU A 29 -27.06 9.21 -0.88
CA LEU A 29 -26.23 8.06 -0.53
C LEU A 29 -27.15 7.01 0.09
N PRO A 30 -27.07 5.74 -0.33
CA PRO A 30 -27.87 4.70 0.28
C PRO A 30 -27.55 4.62 1.78
N PRO A 31 -28.54 4.32 2.65
CA PRO A 31 -28.29 4.11 4.07
C PRO A 31 -27.25 2.99 4.25
N PHE A 32 -26.41 3.09 5.29
CA PHE A 32 -25.36 2.09 5.56
C PHE A 32 -25.88 0.65 5.60
N SER A 33 -27.14 0.43 6.00
CA SER A 33 -27.80 -0.88 5.99
C SER A 33 -27.97 -1.50 4.59
N GLU A 34 -27.94 -0.70 3.54
CA GLU A 34 -28.06 -1.12 2.14
C GLU A 34 -26.70 -1.17 1.42
N TYR A 35 -25.62 -0.80 2.11
CA TYR A 35 -24.27 -0.98 1.58
C TYR A 35 -23.97 -2.47 1.46
N LYS A 36 -23.96 -2.96 0.22
CA LYS A 36 -23.33 -4.24 -0.10
C LYS A 36 -21.86 -3.95 -0.38
N PRO A 37 -20.90 -4.45 0.43
CA PRO A 37 -19.51 -4.40 0.04
C PRO A 37 -19.39 -5.04 -1.34
N ALA A 38 -18.62 -4.40 -2.23
CA ALA A 38 -18.21 -5.05 -3.46
C ALA A 38 -17.56 -6.36 -3.02
N GLY A 39 -18.17 -7.49 -3.40
CA GLY A 39 -17.64 -8.80 -3.07
C GLY A 39 -16.18 -8.84 -3.50
N GLU A 40 -15.34 -9.39 -2.64
CA GLU A 40 -13.92 -9.65 -2.88
C GLU A 40 -13.79 -10.56 -4.11
N ASN A 41 -13.80 -9.94 -5.29
CA ASN A 41 -13.70 -10.62 -6.56
C ASN A 41 -12.26 -10.57 -7.03
N ALA A 42 -11.41 -11.37 -6.38
CA ALA A 42 -10.30 -11.99 -7.07
C ALA A 42 -10.46 -13.51 -6.89
N PRO A 43 -10.63 -14.30 -7.95
CA PRO A 43 -10.59 -15.75 -7.80
C PRO A 43 -9.17 -16.13 -7.33
N ALA A 44 -9.07 -16.73 -6.14
CA ALA A 44 -7.85 -17.34 -5.60
C ALA A 44 -7.40 -18.60 -6.38
N ALA A 45 -7.85 -18.75 -7.63
CA ALA A 45 -7.59 -19.92 -8.46
C ALA A 45 -6.42 -19.63 -9.40
N ASN A 46 -5.19 -19.68 -8.86
CA ASN A 46 -3.88 -19.91 -9.53
C ASN A 46 -2.69 -19.17 -8.88
N ARG A 47 -2.87 -18.46 -7.76
CA ARG A 47 -1.71 -17.85 -7.07
C ARG A 47 -1.02 -18.92 -6.23
N ALA A 48 0.19 -19.30 -6.62
CA ALA A 48 1.03 -20.16 -5.80
C ALA A 48 1.29 -19.47 -4.45
N GLU A 49 1.03 -20.19 -3.36
CA GLU A 49 1.29 -19.74 -1.99
C GLU A 49 2.70 -19.15 -1.85
N PRO A 50 2.88 -18.07 -1.08
CA PRO A 50 4.20 -17.49 -0.88
C PRO A 50 5.11 -18.48 -0.14
N LEU A 51 6.36 -18.58 -0.58
CA LEU A 51 7.36 -19.46 0.05
C LEU A 51 7.90 -18.90 1.36
N VAL A 52 7.71 -17.59 1.55
CA VAL A 52 8.07 -16.87 2.75
C VAL A 52 6.81 -16.59 3.53
N ARG A 53 6.83 -16.90 4.81
CA ARG A 53 5.83 -16.49 5.79
C ARG A 53 6.34 -15.32 6.62
N ALA A 54 5.42 -14.46 7.03
CA ALA A 54 5.65 -13.43 8.04
C ALA A 54 4.81 -13.76 9.27
N GLN A 55 5.42 -13.72 10.45
CA GLN A 55 4.72 -13.91 11.72
C GLN A 55 5.21 -12.87 12.73
N TRP A 56 4.37 -12.50 13.70
CA TRP A 56 4.86 -11.70 14.82
C TRP A 56 5.88 -12.52 15.62
N ALA A 57 7.03 -11.92 15.89
CA ALA A 57 8.10 -12.61 16.60
C ALA A 57 7.70 -13.05 18.02
N LYS A 58 6.74 -12.36 18.65
CA LYS A 58 6.18 -12.70 19.97
C LYS A 58 5.32 -13.98 19.97
N ASP A 59 4.76 -14.35 18.81
CA ASP A 59 3.84 -15.48 18.67
C ASP A 59 4.60 -16.75 18.27
N VAL A 60 5.90 -16.63 17.98
CA VAL A 60 6.79 -17.73 17.64
C VAL A 60 7.53 -18.19 18.91
N PRO A 61 7.71 -19.50 19.14
CA PRO A 61 8.43 -20.00 20.31
C PRO A 61 9.83 -19.39 20.46
N ALA A 62 10.21 -19.09 21.69
CA ALA A 62 11.56 -18.63 22.00
C ALA A 62 12.62 -19.70 21.67
N GLY A 63 13.86 -19.28 21.40
CA GLY A 63 14.98 -20.17 21.12
C GLY A 63 15.17 -20.54 19.65
N ILE A 64 14.42 -19.94 18.73
CA ILE A 64 14.73 -20.03 17.30
C ILE A 64 16.00 -19.24 17.00
N SER A 65 16.93 -19.89 16.30
CA SER A 65 18.15 -19.26 15.80
C SER A 65 17.84 -18.39 14.59
N VAL A 66 17.96 -17.07 14.72
CA VAL A 66 17.77 -16.13 13.59
C VAL A 66 19.10 -15.93 12.84
N CYS A 67 19.04 -15.72 11.52
CA CYS A 67 20.23 -15.34 10.75
C CYS A 67 20.73 -13.93 11.12
N GLY A 68 19.84 -13.09 11.63
CA GLY A 68 20.14 -11.74 12.07
C GLY A 68 18.88 -11.00 12.48
N GLU A 69 19.11 -9.77 12.96
CA GLU A 69 18.05 -8.81 13.24
C GLU A 69 18.33 -7.52 12.47
N PHE A 70 17.32 -7.01 11.80
CA PHE A 70 17.37 -5.75 11.05
C PHE A 70 16.32 -4.77 11.59
N VAL A 71 16.70 -3.51 11.77
CA VAL A 71 15.79 -2.44 12.20
C VAL A 71 15.44 -1.59 10.98
N ALA A 72 14.25 -1.80 10.43
CA ALA A 72 13.73 -1.08 9.27
C ALA A 72 13.18 0.32 9.62
N GLY A 73 12.72 0.50 10.85
CA GLY A 73 12.23 1.76 11.38
C GLY A 73 12.39 1.83 12.90
N SER A 74 12.57 3.03 13.44
CA SER A 74 12.82 3.27 14.87
C SER A 74 11.73 4.06 15.58
N SER A 75 10.69 4.49 14.85
CA SER A 75 9.54 5.20 15.44
C SER A 75 8.73 4.29 16.35
N GLU A 76 7.95 4.86 17.26
CA GLU A 76 7.06 4.10 18.14
C GLU A 76 5.60 4.17 17.66
N PRO A 77 4.80 3.09 17.80
CA PRO A 77 5.17 1.81 18.40
C PRO A 77 5.94 0.89 17.45
N GLN A 78 7.02 0.28 17.95
CA GLN A 78 7.75 -0.75 17.21
C GLN A 78 7.06 -2.11 17.26
N ALA A 79 7.15 -2.85 16.16
CA ALA A 79 6.70 -4.21 16.02
C ALA A 79 7.82 -5.09 15.44
N LYS A 80 7.84 -6.36 15.81
CA LYS A 80 8.88 -7.30 15.36
C LYS A 80 8.26 -8.45 14.57
N ILE A 81 8.70 -8.57 13.32
CA ILE A 81 8.27 -9.59 12.38
C ILE A 81 9.39 -10.63 12.26
N LEU A 82 9.02 -11.90 12.16
CA LEU A 82 9.91 -12.98 11.79
C LEU A 82 9.56 -13.45 10.38
N PHE A 83 10.49 -13.27 9.45
CA PHE A 83 10.39 -13.81 8.10
C PHE A 83 11.05 -15.19 8.06
N SER A 84 10.27 -16.22 7.74
CA SER A 84 10.73 -17.60 7.61
C SER A 84 10.39 -18.11 6.21
N ALA A 85 11.20 -19.03 5.68
CA ALA A 85 10.96 -19.62 4.37
C ALA A 85 10.75 -21.13 4.48
N ASP A 86 9.87 -21.70 3.67
CA ASP A 86 9.63 -23.15 3.62
C ASP A 86 10.79 -23.92 2.99
N ARG A 87 11.43 -23.27 2.04
CA ARG A 87 12.69 -23.68 1.41
C ARG A 87 13.53 -22.43 1.17
N ALA A 88 14.83 -22.62 0.95
CA ALA A 88 15.72 -21.50 0.70
C ALA A 88 15.24 -20.66 -0.49
N VAL A 89 15.06 -19.35 -0.28
CA VAL A 89 14.75 -18.38 -1.34
C VAL A 89 15.94 -17.47 -1.57
N LYS A 90 16.17 -17.10 -2.84
CA LYS A 90 17.28 -16.24 -3.24
C LYS A 90 16.87 -14.77 -3.27
N ASP A 91 17.84 -13.91 -3.07
CA ASP A 91 17.68 -12.46 -3.13
C ASP A 91 16.51 -11.96 -2.28
N PHE A 92 16.51 -12.34 -1.01
CA PHE A 92 15.48 -11.91 -0.08
C PHE A 92 15.75 -10.47 0.33
N LYS A 93 14.74 -9.60 0.20
CA LYS A 93 14.85 -8.17 0.52
C LYS A 93 13.75 -7.73 1.45
N VAL A 94 14.09 -6.82 2.36
CA VAL A 94 13.13 -6.05 3.16
C VAL A 94 12.88 -4.72 2.46
N LEU A 95 11.62 -4.35 2.31
CA LEU A 95 11.19 -3.20 1.51
C LEU A 95 10.40 -2.20 2.37
N ALA A 96 10.65 -0.92 2.14
CA ALA A 96 9.70 0.14 2.44
C ALA A 96 8.81 0.37 1.21
N LEU A 97 7.52 0.52 1.44
CA LEU A 97 6.52 0.75 0.41
C LEU A 97 5.91 2.14 0.60
N ALA A 98 5.72 2.86 -0.50
CA ALA A 98 4.89 4.06 -0.53
C ALA A 98 3.82 3.88 -1.61
N PHE A 99 2.56 4.08 -1.24
CA PHE A 99 1.44 3.96 -2.16
C PHE A 99 1.59 4.91 -3.35
N GLU A 100 1.34 4.41 -4.55
CA GLU A 100 1.33 5.23 -5.78
C GLU A 100 -0.06 5.31 -6.40
N SER A 101 -0.68 4.18 -6.68
CA SER A 101 -1.96 4.13 -7.39
C SER A 101 -2.68 2.80 -7.20
N VAL A 102 -3.95 2.77 -7.60
CA VAL A 102 -4.73 1.54 -7.78
C VAL A 102 -5.27 1.56 -9.21
N ASP A 103 -5.16 0.44 -9.91
CA ASP A 103 -5.71 0.30 -11.26
C ASP A 103 -7.23 0.00 -11.25
N GLU A 104 -7.82 -0.06 -12.43
CA GLU A 104 -9.26 -0.34 -12.61
C GLU A 104 -9.70 -1.72 -12.08
N ASN A 105 -8.75 -2.64 -11.88
CA ASN A 105 -9.00 -3.98 -11.34
C ASN A 105 -8.74 -4.07 -9.83
N GLY A 106 -8.44 -2.94 -9.18
CA GLY A 106 -8.12 -2.92 -7.75
C GLY A 106 -6.70 -3.33 -7.42
N LYS A 107 -5.81 -3.48 -8.41
CA LYS A 107 -4.40 -3.81 -8.16
C LYS A 107 -3.66 -2.58 -7.66
N VAL A 108 -3.09 -2.68 -6.47
CA VAL A 108 -2.30 -1.60 -5.86
C VAL A 108 -0.88 -1.60 -6.44
N SER A 109 -0.34 -0.40 -6.70
CA SER A 109 1.05 -0.17 -7.06
C SER A 109 1.76 0.64 -5.98
N PHE A 110 3.02 0.28 -5.71
CA PHE A 110 3.86 0.92 -4.70
C PHE A 110 5.18 1.37 -5.31
N ALA A 111 5.64 2.55 -4.88
CA ALA A 111 7.05 2.90 -4.95
C ALA A 111 7.80 2.02 -3.95
N VAL A 112 8.84 1.34 -4.41
CA VAL A 112 9.61 0.39 -3.59
C VAL A 112 10.97 0.97 -3.27
N LYS A 113 11.34 0.94 -1.98
CA LYS A 113 12.70 1.20 -1.51
C LYS A 113 13.24 -0.03 -0.79
N GLU A 114 14.34 -0.58 -1.31
CA GLU A 114 15.10 -1.63 -0.63
C GLU A 114 15.75 -1.08 0.65
N LEU A 115 15.53 -1.75 1.77
CA LEU A 115 16.09 -1.39 3.08
C LEU A 115 17.19 -2.35 3.51
N TYR A 116 17.04 -3.64 3.17
CA TYR A 116 17.95 -4.70 3.54
C TYR A 116 17.90 -5.84 2.53
N ARG A 117 18.99 -6.60 2.44
CA ARG A 117 19.13 -7.73 1.51
C ARG A 117 19.89 -8.88 2.16
N LEU A 118 19.41 -10.09 1.91
CA LEU A 118 20.10 -11.35 2.09
C LEU A 118 20.21 -12.05 0.73
N ASP A 119 21.39 -12.57 0.41
CA ASP A 119 21.55 -13.36 -0.82
C ASP A 119 20.68 -14.62 -0.79
N GLN A 120 20.45 -15.17 0.41
CA GLN A 120 19.55 -16.29 0.63
C GLN A 120 18.89 -16.20 2.01
N LEU A 121 17.57 -16.42 2.07
CA LEU A 121 16.85 -16.68 3.32
C LEU A 121 16.63 -18.19 3.43
N ALA A 122 17.28 -18.83 4.40
CA ALA A 122 17.21 -20.27 4.62
C ALA A 122 16.14 -20.64 5.67
N PRO A 123 15.47 -21.80 5.55
CA PRO A 123 14.45 -22.23 6.51
C PRO A 123 14.94 -22.32 7.96
N GLU A 124 16.21 -22.69 8.13
CA GLU A 124 16.82 -22.92 9.45
C GLU A 124 17.15 -21.61 10.19
N HIS A 125 17.23 -20.50 9.45
CA HIS A 125 17.70 -19.22 9.95
C HIS A 125 16.79 -18.08 9.47
N PRO A 126 15.58 -17.93 10.06
CA PRO A 126 14.70 -16.83 9.74
C PRO A 126 15.32 -15.46 10.06
N LEU A 127 14.83 -14.42 9.41
CA LEU A 127 15.25 -13.04 9.64
C LEU A 127 14.26 -12.35 10.57
N ALA A 128 14.77 -11.73 11.65
CA ALA A 128 13.97 -10.84 12.47
C ALA A 128 14.03 -9.40 11.93
N VAL A 129 12.88 -8.75 11.81
CA VAL A 129 12.78 -7.36 11.35
C VAL A 129 11.97 -6.55 12.35
N VAL A 130 12.59 -5.52 12.91
CA VAL A 130 11.91 -4.51 13.72
C VAL A 130 11.45 -3.39 12.80
N THR A 131 10.15 -3.10 12.80
CA THR A 131 9.53 -2.09 11.95
C THR A 131 8.35 -1.43 12.66
N THR A 132 7.68 -0.53 11.96
CA THR A 132 6.49 0.21 12.39
C THR A 132 5.43 0.11 11.32
N PHE A 133 4.18 -0.12 11.74
CA PHE A 133 3.02 -0.02 10.86
C PHE A 133 2.36 1.34 11.05
N PHE A 134 2.00 2.00 9.95
CA PHE A 134 1.45 3.37 9.96
C PHE A 134 0.25 3.45 9.04
N GLY A 135 -0.86 3.94 9.59
CA GLY A 135 -2.12 4.05 8.87
C GLY A 135 -2.61 2.68 8.35
N ASP A 136 -3.47 2.75 7.35
CA ASP A 136 -4.16 1.57 6.82
C ASP A 136 -3.51 1.04 5.52
N LEU A 137 -2.64 1.85 4.89
CA LEU A 137 -1.96 1.45 3.67
C LEU A 137 -0.67 0.68 3.99
N PRO A 138 -0.36 -0.38 3.23
CA PRO A 138 0.87 -1.12 3.44
C PRO A 138 2.08 -0.22 3.20
N ASN A 139 2.98 -0.20 4.18
CA ASN A 139 4.24 0.54 4.10
C ASN A 139 5.47 -0.34 4.34
N ASN A 140 5.24 -1.62 4.65
CA ASN A 140 6.25 -2.64 4.81
C ASN A 140 6.05 -3.73 3.76
N GLY A 141 7.14 -4.25 3.23
CA GLY A 141 7.10 -5.34 2.28
C GLY A 141 8.36 -6.18 2.29
N PHE A 142 8.37 -7.21 1.46
CA PHE A 142 9.55 -7.98 1.14
C PHE A 142 9.49 -8.46 -0.31
N SER A 143 10.63 -8.88 -0.85
CA SER A 143 10.69 -9.57 -2.13
C SER A 143 11.66 -10.72 -2.11
N TYR A 144 11.49 -11.66 -3.04
CA TYR A 144 12.46 -12.72 -3.32
C TYR A 144 12.35 -13.19 -4.77
N VAL A 145 13.36 -13.91 -5.25
CA VAL A 145 13.31 -14.56 -6.58
C VAL A 145 12.58 -15.89 -6.47
N GLY A 146 11.47 -16.01 -7.20
CA GLY A 146 10.68 -17.22 -7.34
C GLY A 146 11.39 -18.32 -8.13
N GLU A 147 10.80 -19.51 -8.16
CA GLU A 147 11.38 -20.67 -8.86
C GLU A 147 11.43 -20.51 -10.39
N ASP A 148 10.53 -19.68 -10.92
CA ASP A 148 10.50 -19.25 -12.32
C ASP A 148 11.56 -18.19 -12.65
N GLY A 149 12.33 -17.73 -11.66
CA GLY A 149 13.31 -16.66 -11.79
C GLY A 149 12.72 -15.26 -11.72
N ALA A 150 11.40 -15.11 -11.58
CA ALA A 150 10.76 -13.80 -11.45
C ALA A 150 10.91 -13.25 -10.03
N THR A 151 11.03 -11.93 -9.89
CA THR A 151 10.95 -11.28 -8.57
C THR A 151 9.50 -11.21 -8.13
N ARG A 152 9.20 -11.76 -6.96
CA ARG A 152 7.88 -11.68 -6.32
C ARG A 152 7.92 -10.65 -5.21
N ASN A 153 7.01 -9.68 -5.23
CA ASN A 153 6.92 -8.60 -4.25
C ASN A 153 5.67 -8.76 -3.40
N PHE A 154 5.82 -8.63 -2.09
CA PHE A 154 4.74 -8.78 -1.13
C PHE A 154 4.66 -7.57 -0.21
N ALA A 155 3.47 -7.03 -0.08
CA ALA A 155 3.10 -6.13 1.00
C ALA A 155 2.79 -6.96 2.26
N VAL A 156 3.23 -6.46 3.42
CA VAL A 156 2.89 -7.03 4.72
C VAL A 156 1.87 -6.13 5.39
N ASN A 157 0.72 -6.71 5.74
CA ASN A 157 -0.37 -6.03 6.41
C ASN A 157 -0.70 -6.68 7.74
N VAL A 158 -1.37 -5.94 8.60
CA VAL A 158 -2.00 -6.47 9.81
C VAL A 158 -3.49 -6.68 9.49
N SER A 159 -3.96 -7.91 9.67
CA SER A 159 -5.37 -8.26 9.55
C SER A 159 -6.20 -7.44 10.54
N GLY A 160 -7.24 -6.78 10.05
CA GLY A 160 -8.24 -6.11 10.90
C GLY A 160 -9.17 -7.08 11.63
N GLU A 161 -9.20 -8.36 11.23
CA GLU A 161 -10.06 -9.39 11.82
C GLU A 161 -9.46 -9.96 13.11
N ASP A 162 -8.19 -10.35 13.07
CA ASP A 162 -7.53 -11.09 14.15
C ASP A 162 -6.14 -10.55 14.53
N GLY A 163 -5.67 -9.51 13.86
CA GLY A 163 -4.35 -8.91 14.10
C GLY A 163 -3.18 -9.75 13.58
N SER A 164 -3.42 -10.83 12.83
CA SER A 164 -2.37 -11.62 12.19
C SER A 164 -1.67 -10.85 11.06
N LEU A 165 -0.51 -11.32 10.61
CA LEU A 165 0.15 -10.76 9.44
C LEU A 165 -0.39 -11.40 8.16
N VAL A 166 -0.79 -10.56 7.20
CA VAL A 166 -1.31 -10.96 5.91
C VAL A 166 -0.37 -10.51 4.81
N LEU A 167 -0.12 -11.39 3.83
CA LEU A 167 0.75 -11.13 2.70
C LEU A 167 -0.05 -10.92 1.43
N THR A 168 0.20 -9.82 0.73
CA THR A 168 -0.46 -9.51 -0.54
C THR A 168 0.58 -9.26 -1.62
N GLU A 169 0.55 -10.05 -2.68
CA GLU A 169 1.41 -9.87 -3.85
C GLU A 169 0.94 -8.69 -4.72
N PHE A 170 1.89 -7.86 -5.19
CA PHE A 170 1.64 -6.66 -5.99
C PHE A 170 2.59 -6.54 -7.20
#